data_AF-A0A0N9NGU9-F1
#
_entry.id   AF-A0A0N9NGU9-F1
#
_cell.length_a   1.000
_cell.length_b   1.000
_cell.length_c   1.000
_cell.angle_alpha   90.00
_cell.angle_beta   90.00
_cell.angle_gamma   90.00
#
_symmetry.space_group_name_H-M   'P 1'
#
loop_
_entity.id
_entity.type
_entity.pdbx_description
1 polymer ?
#
loop_
_entity_poly.entity_id
_entity_poly.type
_entity_poly.pdbx_seq_one_letter_code
_entity_poly.pdbx_strand_id
1 'polypeptide(L)'
;MSIRSLNHAVLYVSDVDRSVEFYTQVLGFVKLPVDFPGAAFLRGANSANDHDLGLFQAASTRPSNRAVGLYHLAWEVETLADMVTVGEKMSAAGALTGAANHAATKALYGQDPDGIEFEVTWLVPDEFVADELVPGVPPTRPLDLQAEIDKYGATTPGGPRTDLSIYATLMGEADAD
;
A
#
# COMPACT_ATOMS: atom_id res chain seq x y z
N MET A 1 -21.35 8.73 -10.73
CA MET A 1 -20.60 9.49 -9.70
C MET A 1 -19.46 10.24 -10.37
N SER A 2 -19.01 11.38 -9.80
CA SER A 2 -17.95 12.23 -10.37
C SER A 2 -16.52 11.83 -9.98
N ILE A 3 -16.34 11.20 -8.81
CA ILE A 3 -15.05 10.66 -8.36
C ILE A 3 -14.98 9.17 -8.67
N ARG A 4 -13.85 8.73 -9.24
CA ARG A 4 -13.63 7.34 -9.66
C ARG A 4 -12.72 6.55 -8.71
N SER A 5 -11.59 7.13 -8.31
CA SER A 5 -10.58 6.48 -7.47
C SER A 5 -9.64 7.53 -6.88
N LEU A 6 -8.80 7.12 -5.93
CA LEU A 6 -7.56 7.84 -5.65
C LEU A 6 -6.71 7.88 -6.92
N ASN A 7 -6.06 9.00 -7.21
CA ASN A 7 -5.16 9.14 -8.36
C ASN A 7 -3.70 9.28 -7.92
N HIS A 8 -3.41 10.19 -6.99
CA HIS A 8 -2.09 10.37 -6.42
C HIS A 8 -2.17 10.84 -4.97
N ALA A 9 -1.07 10.70 -4.24
CA ALA A 9 -0.85 11.29 -2.94
C ALA A 9 0.30 12.30 -2.99
N VAL A 10 0.23 13.34 -2.15
CA VAL A 10 1.32 14.31 -1.98
C VAL A 10 1.70 14.37 -0.51
N LEU A 11 2.98 14.14 -0.21
CA LEU A 11 3.52 14.13 1.13
C LEU A 11 4.48 15.31 1.33
N TYR A 12 4.39 15.93 2.51
CA TYR A 12 5.44 16.83 2.98
C TYR A 12 6.53 16.01 3.68
N VAL A 13 7.77 16.15 3.22
CA VAL A 13 8.96 15.46 3.76
C VAL A 13 9.99 16.48 4.22
N SER A 14 10.89 16.14 5.15
CA SER A 14 11.90 17.10 5.61
C SER A 14 13.07 17.25 4.64
N ASP A 15 13.34 16.23 3.83
CA ASP A 15 14.41 16.19 2.83
C ASP A 15 13.93 15.39 1.61
N VAL A 16 13.79 16.06 0.46
CA VAL A 16 13.25 15.45 -0.75
C VAL A 16 14.19 14.40 -1.34
N ASP A 17 15.51 14.64 -1.33
CA ASP A 17 16.47 13.73 -1.96
C ASP A 17 16.56 12.42 -1.16
N ARG A 18 16.59 12.51 0.18
CA ARG A 18 16.54 11.35 1.06
C ARG A 18 15.27 10.54 0.87
N SER A 19 14.12 11.20 0.75
CA SER A 19 12.85 10.49 0.54
C SER A 19 12.77 9.88 -0.86
N VAL A 20 13.27 10.56 -1.90
CA VAL A 20 13.40 9.97 -3.25
C VAL A 20 14.26 8.70 -3.21
N GLU A 21 15.41 8.73 -2.56
CA GLU A 21 16.25 7.55 -2.41
C GLU A 21 15.49 6.42 -1.72
N PHE A 22 14.79 6.71 -0.62
CA PHE A 22 13.96 5.73 0.07
C PHE A 22 12.89 5.11 -0.84
N TYR A 23 12.03 5.93 -1.44
CA TYR A 23 10.90 5.43 -2.25
C TYR A 23 11.37 4.67 -3.50
N THR A 24 12.51 5.06 -4.08
CA THR A 24 13.06 4.38 -5.27
C THR A 24 13.77 3.07 -4.90
N GLN A 25 14.62 3.07 -3.88
CA GLN A 25 15.43 1.89 -3.52
C GLN A 25 14.65 0.85 -2.73
N VAL A 26 13.77 1.29 -1.82
CA VAL A 26 13.01 0.40 -0.93
C VAL A 26 11.72 -0.06 -1.59
N LEU A 27 10.91 0.88 -2.09
CA LEU A 27 9.58 0.57 -2.65
C LEU A 27 9.56 0.45 -4.18
N GLY A 28 10.68 0.71 -4.87
CA GLY A 28 10.78 0.49 -6.32
C GLY A 28 10.07 1.55 -7.17
N PHE A 29 9.74 2.72 -6.62
CA PHE A 29 9.22 3.83 -7.42
C PHE A 29 10.26 4.30 -8.45
N VAL A 30 9.77 4.88 -9.54
CA VAL A 30 10.58 5.54 -10.56
C VAL A 30 10.42 7.05 -10.42
N LYS A 31 11.52 7.76 -10.18
CA LYS A 31 11.54 9.23 -10.19
C LYS A 31 11.33 9.73 -11.62
N LEU A 32 10.41 10.68 -11.80
CA LEU A 32 10.19 11.32 -13.09
C LEU A 32 11.30 12.34 -13.40
N PRO A 33 11.71 12.47 -14.68
CA PRO A 33 12.77 13.37 -15.10
C PRO A 33 12.27 14.82 -15.22
N VAL A 34 11.69 15.34 -14.14
CA VAL A 34 11.20 16.72 -14.03
C VAL A 34 11.87 17.40 -12.84
N ASP A 35 12.48 18.56 -13.10
CA ASP A 35 13.14 19.34 -12.06
C ASP A 35 12.15 20.36 -11.49
N PHE A 36 11.86 20.24 -10.19
CA PHE A 36 11.06 21.20 -9.45
C PHE A 36 11.75 21.52 -8.12
N PRO A 37 12.14 22.79 -7.85
CA PRO A 37 12.84 23.12 -6.62
C PRO A 37 12.03 22.73 -5.37
N GLY A 38 12.63 21.88 -4.52
CA GLY A 38 11.99 21.41 -3.29
C GLY A 38 10.85 20.41 -3.51
N ALA A 39 10.72 19.80 -4.69
CA ALA A 39 9.77 18.74 -4.92
C ALA A 39 10.30 17.64 -5.85
N ALA A 40 9.72 16.44 -5.73
CA ALA A 40 9.94 15.35 -6.65
C ALA A 40 8.63 14.62 -6.94
N PHE A 41 8.50 14.07 -8.14
CA PHE A 41 7.36 13.29 -8.57
C PHE A 41 7.81 11.88 -8.92
N LEU A 42 7.09 10.90 -8.39
CA LEU A 42 7.39 9.49 -8.52
C LEU A 42 6.20 8.73 -9.06
N ARG A 43 6.51 7.62 -9.73
CA ARG A 43 5.53 6.71 -10.31
C ARG A 43 5.82 5.29 -9.88
N GLY A 44 4.79 4.49 -9.61
CA GLY A 44 4.93 3.05 -9.45
C GLY A 44 5.50 2.45 -10.74
N ALA A 45 6.29 1.37 -10.60
CA ALA A 45 7.06 0.82 -11.73
C ALA A 45 6.21 0.50 -12.97
N ASN A 46 4.95 0.08 -12.77
CA ASN A 46 4.02 -0.30 -13.83
C ASN A 46 2.88 0.72 -14.03
N SER A 47 2.92 1.89 -13.37
CA SER A 47 1.87 2.90 -13.53
C SER A 47 2.06 3.69 -14.84
N ALA A 48 0.94 4.02 -15.47
CA ALA A 48 0.86 4.91 -16.63
C ALA A 48 0.35 6.31 -16.28
N ASN A 49 0.10 6.60 -14.99
CA ASN A 49 -0.33 7.91 -14.52
C ASN A 49 0.76 8.95 -14.74
N ASP A 50 0.45 10.26 -14.71
CA ASP A 50 1.50 11.27 -14.81
C ASP A 50 2.46 11.19 -13.61
N HIS A 51 1.92 11.01 -12.39
CA HIS A 51 2.63 10.65 -11.16
C HIS A 51 1.68 9.97 -10.16
N ASP A 52 2.19 9.10 -9.28
CA ASP A 52 1.38 8.48 -8.21
C ASP A 52 1.71 9.07 -6.82
N LEU A 53 2.94 9.58 -6.66
CA LEU A 53 3.44 10.17 -5.42
C LEU A 53 4.18 11.48 -5.71
N GLY A 54 3.73 12.57 -5.08
CA GLY A 54 4.46 13.83 -4.98
C GLY A 54 5.14 13.96 -3.62
N LEU A 55 6.39 14.42 -3.60
CA LEU A 55 7.13 14.75 -2.39
C LEU A 55 7.46 16.24 -2.41
N PHE A 56 7.09 16.96 -1.35
CA PHE A 56 7.37 18.38 -1.20
C PHE A 56 8.16 18.62 0.07
N GLN A 57 9.22 19.41 0.00
CA GLN A 57 9.99 19.73 1.19
C GLN A 57 9.20 20.65 2.12
N ALA A 58 9.03 20.24 3.38
CA ALA A 58 8.31 20.99 4.38
C ALA A 58 9.09 22.25 4.81
N ALA A 59 8.38 23.36 5.01
CA ALA A 59 8.96 24.57 5.59
C ALA A 59 9.22 24.45 7.10
N SER A 60 8.59 23.50 7.79
CA SER A 60 8.81 23.20 9.21
C SER A 60 8.52 21.73 9.53
N THR A 61 9.28 21.12 10.44
CA THR A 61 9.31 19.67 10.67
C THR A 61 8.61 19.23 11.96
N ARG A 62 7.50 19.86 12.37
CA ARG A 62 6.83 19.47 13.63
C ARG A 62 5.97 18.21 13.44
N PRO A 63 6.30 17.08 14.09
CA PRO A 63 5.42 15.92 14.09
C PRO A 63 4.31 16.13 15.13
N SER A 64 3.07 15.80 14.80
CA SER A 64 2.02 15.58 15.81
C SER A 64 1.55 14.13 15.72
N ASN A 65 1.80 13.35 16.77
CA ASN A 65 1.39 11.96 16.80
C ASN A 65 -0.12 11.87 17.10
N ARG A 66 -0.88 11.14 16.27
CA ARG A 66 -2.34 10.92 16.40
C ARG A 66 -3.21 12.20 16.45
N ALA A 67 -2.86 13.21 15.67
CA ALA A 67 -3.72 14.37 15.44
C ALA A 67 -4.62 14.17 14.19
N VAL A 68 -5.54 15.10 13.95
CA VAL A 68 -6.28 15.16 12.67
C VAL A 68 -5.28 15.31 11.52
N GLY A 69 -5.26 14.35 10.59
CA GLY A 69 -4.30 14.29 9.50
C GLY A 69 -4.32 12.95 8.77
N LEU A 70 -3.35 12.73 7.88
CA LEU A 70 -3.13 11.44 7.24
C LEU A 70 -2.63 10.44 8.30
N TYR A 71 -3.29 9.28 8.39
CA TYR A 71 -2.80 8.17 9.20
C TYR A 71 -1.75 7.37 8.42
N HIS A 72 -2.16 6.70 7.35
CA HIS A 72 -1.26 6.07 6.38
C HIS A 72 -1.90 6.06 4.99
N LEU A 73 -1.09 5.74 3.98
CA LEU A 73 -1.52 5.35 2.65
C LEU A 73 -1.01 3.94 2.33
N ALA A 74 -1.69 3.23 1.44
CA ALA A 74 -1.35 1.85 1.09
C ALA A 74 -0.92 1.76 -0.38
N TRP A 75 0.13 0.98 -0.63
CA TRP A 75 0.61 0.64 -1.96
C TRP A 75 0.39 -0.85 -2.21
N GLU A 76 -0.21 -1.19 -3.35
CA GLU A 76 -0.44 -2.58 -3.73
C GLU A 76 0.79 -3.17 -4.44
N VAL A 77 1.17 -4.39 -4.06
CA VAL A 77 2.11 -5.23 -4.82
C VAL A 77 1.35 -6.25 -5.65
N GLU A 78 1.98 -6.69 -6.74
CA GLU A 78 1.36 -7.62 -7.68
C GLU A 78 1.26 -9.03 -7.10
N THR A 79 2.34 -9.55 -6.50
CA THR A 79 2.38 -10.93 -6.00
C THR A 79 2.85 -11.03 -4.55
N LEU A 80 2.62 -12.18 -3.92
CA LEU A 80 3.19 -12.49 -2.60
C LEU A 80 4.73 -12.57 -2.64
N ALA A 81 5.33 -12.95 -3.78
CA ALA A 81 6.79 -12.89 -3.97
C ALA A 81 7.31 -11.45 -3.96
N ASP A 82 6.58 -10.51 -4.54
CA ASP A 82 6.90 -9.08 -4.47
C ASP A 82 6.77 -8.56 -3.03
N MET A 83 5.74 -9.03 -2.29
CA MET A 83 5.57 -8.72 -0.88
C MET A 83 6.76 -9.19 -0.02
N VAL A 84 7.27 -10.40 -0.29
CA VAL A 84 8.49 -10.88 0.38
C VAL A 84 9.68 -9.98 0.04
N THR A 85 9.89 -9.69 -1.25
CA THR A 85 11.01 -8.88 -1.72
C THR A 85 11.01 -7.48 -1.12
N VAL A 86 9.86 -6.80 -1.12
CA VAL A 86 9.74 -5.46 -0.53
C VAL A 86 9.84 -5.50 0.99
N GLY A 87 9.32 -6.55 1.64
CA GLY A 87 9.47 -6.76 3.08
C GLY A 87 10.93 -6.88 3.52
N GLU A 88 11.74 -7.61 2.75
CA GLU A 88 13.20 -7.72 2.97
C GLU A 88 13.90 -6.36 2.83
N LYS A 89 13.55 -5.60 1.79
CA LYS A 89 14.09 -4.24 1.58
C LYS A 89 13.69 -3.28 2.70
N MET A 90 12.43 -3.31 3.13
CA MET A 90 11.93 -2.51 4.24
C MET A 90 12.64 -2.87 5.54
N SER A 91 12.85 -4.17 5.81
CA SER A 91 13.58 -4.64 6.98
C SER A 91 15.04 -4.16 6.95
N ALA A 92 15.73 -4.31 5.81
CA ALA A 92 17.11 -3.85 5.64
C ALA A 92 17.27 -2.34 5.81
N ALA A 93 16.27 -1.56 5.41
CA ALA A 93 16.23 -0.10 5.58
C ALA A 93 15.80 0.35 6.99
N GLY A 94 15.44 -0.58 7.90
CA GLY A 94 14.88 -0.25 9.22
C GLY A 94 13.48 0.37 9.17
N ALA A 95 12.77 0.23 8.05
CA ALA A 95 11.47 0.82 7.80
C ALA A 95 10.31 -0.09 8.16
N LEU A 96 10.49 -1.42 8.19
CA LEU A 96 9.44 -2.38 8.52
C LEU A 96 9.07 -2.29 10.01
N THR A 97 7.83 -1.92 10.31
CA THR A 97 7.33 -1.71 11.68
C THR A 97 6.32 -2.76 12.13
N GLY A 98 5.69 -3.47 11.20
CA GLY A 98 4.73 -4.51 11.52
C GLY A 98 4.19 -5.26 10.30
N ALA A 99 3.37 -6.26 10.56
CA ALA A 99 2.66 -7.02 9.54
C ALA A 99 1.33 -7.52 10.09
N ALA A 100 0.30 -7.57 9.25
CA ALA A 100 -1.01 -8.05 9.62
C ALA A 100 -1.71 -8.76 8.46
N ASN A 101 -2.54 -9.72 8.79
CA ASN A 101 -3.46 -10.36 7.87
C ASN A 101 -4.86 -9.86 8.18
N HIS A 102 -5.40 -9.06 7.25
CA HIS A 102 -6.74 -8.48 7.30
C HIS A 102 -7.77 -9.30 6.50
N ALA A 103 -7.63 -10.64 6.54
CA ALA A 103 -8.38 -11.58 5.73
C ALA A 103 -8.19 -11.31 4.23
N ALA A 104 -9.07 -10.51 3.62
CA ALA A 104 -9.03 -10.17 2.20
C ALA A 104 -7.78 -9.38 1.76
N THR A 105 -6.96 -8.91 2.70
CA THR A 105 -5.81 -8.02 2.50
C THR A 105 -4.65 -8.51 3.37
N LYS A 106 -3.47 -8.70 2.81
CA LYS A 106 -2.24 -8.98 3.56
C LYS A 106 -1.41 -7.70 3.59
N ALA A 107 -0.85 -7.35 4.74
CA ALA A 107 -0.28 -6.03 4.96
C ALA A 107 1.10 -6.11 5.62
N LEU A 108 2.05 -5.35 5.10
CA LEU A 108 3.29 -4.95 5.76
C LEU A 108 3.19 -3.46 6.08
N TYR A 109 3.49 -3.08 7.31
CA TYR A 109 3.51 -1.69 7.75
C TYR A 109 4.94 -1.18 7.84
N GLY A 110 5.15 0.06 7.41
CA GLY A 110 6.44 0.72 7.56
C GLY A 110 6.34 2.21 7.76
N GLN A 111 7.50 2.81 8.03
CA GLN A 111 7.67 4.25 8.15
C GLN A 111 8.72 4.74 7.16
N ASP A 112 8.44 5.86 6.51
CA ASP A 112 9.42 6.54 5.68
C ASP A 112 10.48 7.27 6.55
N PRO A 113 11.50 7.91 5.95
CA PRO A 113 12.55 8.61 6.70
C PRO A 113 12.06 9.75 7.61
N ASP A 114 10.83 10.22 7.41
CA ASP A 114 10.17 11.27 8.18
C ASP A 114 9.17 10.71 9.22
N GLY A 115 9.03 9.38 9.30
CA GLY A 115 8.11 8.69 10.19
C GLY A 115 6.68 8.64 9.66
N ILE A 116 6.45 8.96 8.39
CA ILE A 116 5.14 8.85 7.75
C ILE A 116 4.83 7.37 7.58
N GLU A 117 3.71 6.92 8.16
CA GLU A 117 3.29 5.53 8.08
C GLU A 117 2.74 5.21 6.68
N PHE A 118 3.12 4.04 6.17
CA PHE A 118 2.58 3.48 4.95
C PHE A 118 2.33 1.98 5.12
N GLU A 119 1.46 1.47 4.28
CA GLU A 119 1.17 0.05 4.13
C GLU A 119 1.65 -0.43 2.75
N VAL A 120 2.22 -1.63 2.69
CA VAL A 120 2.39 -2.37 1.44
C VAL A 120 1.51 -3.60 1.52
N THR A 121 0.67 -3.77 0.51
CA THR A 121 -0.44 -4.72 0.59
C THR A 121 -0.54 -5.63 -0.63
N TRP A 122 -0.96 -6.87 -0.39
CA TRP A 122 -1.39 -7.79 -1.43
C TRP A 122 -2.86 -8.09 -1.18
N LEU A 123 -3.69 -7.78 -2.17
CA LEU A 123 -5.12 -8.04 -2.12
C LEU A 123 -5.39 -9.46 -2.58
N VAL A 124 -6.15 -10.20 -1.78
CA VAL A 124 -6.66 -11.52 -2.19
C VAL A 124 -7.54 -11.32 -3.43
N PRO A 125 -7.30 -12.07 -4.53
CA PRO A 125 -8.08 -11.97 -5.76
C PRO A 125 -9.57 -12.18 -5.55
N ASP A 126 -10.37 -11.56 -6.42
CA ASP A 126 -11.83 -11.60 -6.40
C ASP A 126 -12.40 -13.03 -6.34
N GLU A 127 -11.75 -14.00 -7.02
CA GLU A 127 -12.16 -15.40 -7.02
C GLU A 127 -11.91 -16.16 -5.70
N PHE A 128 -11.07 -15.61 -4.79
CA PHE A 128 -10.72 -16.24 -3.52
C PHE A 128 -11.17 -15.45 -2.29
N VAL A 129 -11.63 -14.21 -2.45
CA VAL A 129 -11.88 -13.30 -1.33
C VAL A 129 -13.04 -13.73 -0.44
N ALA A 130 -14.05 -14.40 -1.00
CA ALA A 130 -15.17 -14.94 -0.24
C ALA A 130 -14.71 -15.98 0.80
N ASP A 131 -13.69 -16.77 0.48
CA ASP A 131 -13.13 -17.80 1.38
C ASP A 131 -12.36 -17.19 2.55
N GLU A 132 -11.95 -15.92 2.46
CA GLU A 132 -11.27 -15.19 3.55
C GLU A 132 -12.26 -14.53 4.52
N LEU A 133 -13.45 -14.17 4.05
CA LEU A 133 -14.44 -13.40 4.82
C LEU A 133 -15.39 -14.31 5.61
N VAL A 134 -14.81 -15.22 6.40
CA VAL A 134 -15.54 -16.23 7.17
C VAL A 134 -16.14 -15.62 8.45
N PRO A 135 -17.47 -15.71 8.67
CA PRO A 135 -18.11 -15.20 9.89
C PRO A 135 -17.51 -15.81 11.17
N GLY A 136 -17.19 -14.94 12.14
CA GLY A 136 -16.65 -15.36 13.44
C GLY A 136 -15.13 -15.52 13.48
N VAL A 137 -14.42 -15.40 12.35
CA VAL A 137 -12.96 -15.27 12.33
C VAL A 137 -12.58 -13.81 12.59
N PRO A 138 -11.61 -13.52 13.50
CA PRO A 138 -11.16 -12.16 13.71
C PRO A 138 -10.68 -11.51 12.41
N PRO A 139 -11.09 -10.27 12.12
CA PRO A 139 -10.74 -9.60 10.87
C PRO A 139 -9.25 -9.26 10.77
N THR A 140 -8.52 -9.30 11.88
CA THR A 140 -7.08 -9.04 11.94
C THR A 140 -6.39 -10.15 12.73
N ARG A 141 -5.37 -10.75 12.13
CA ARG A 141 -4.52 -11.80 12.74
C ARG A 141 -3.06 -11.60 12.35
N PRO A 142 -2.10 -12.26 13.05
CA PRO A 142 -0.71 -12.25 12.62
C PRO A 142 -0.57 -12.76 11.17
N LEU A 143 0.28 -12.10 10.40
CA LEU A 143 0.60 -12.53 9.03
C LEU A 143 1.64 -13.65 9.07
N ASP A 144 1.33 -14.76 8.42
CA ASP A 144 2.28 -15.83 8.09
C ASP A 144 2.42 -15.86 6.56
N LEU A 145 3.44 -15.17 6.03
CA LEU A 145 3.63 -15.04 4.58
C LEU A 145 3.86 -16.40 3.91
N GLN A 146 4.53 -17.34 4.57
CA GLN A 146 4.75 -18.65 3.98
C GLN A 146 3.45 -19.42 3.86
N ALA A 147 2.58 -19.38 4.88
CA ALA A 147 1.27 -20.01 4.81
C ALA A 147 0.38 -19.39 3.72
N GLU A 148 0.42 -18.07 3.53
CA GLU A 148 -0.32 -17.43 2.43
C GLU A 148 0.25 -17.82 1.05
N ILE A 149 1.57 -17.95 0.92
CA ILE A 149 2.23 -18.45 -0.31
C ILE A 149 1.85 -19.91 -0.59
N ASP A 150 1.83 -20.76 0.44
CA ASP A 150 1.45 -22.17 0.29
C ASP A 150 -0.02 -22.30 -0.14
N LYS A 151 -0.87 -21.37 0.31
CA LYS A 151 -2.30 -21.33 -0.05
C LYS A 151 -2.54 -20.80 -1.45
N TYR A 152 -1.98 -19.65 -1.79
CA TYR A 152 -2.31 -18.91 -3.01
C TYR A 152 -1.30 -19.09 -4.14
N GLY A 153 -0.08 -19.51 -3.84
CA GLY A 153 1.05 -19.50 -4.76
C GLY A 153 1.80 -18.17 -4.74
N ALA A 154 3.13 -18.24 -4.81
CA ALA A 154 4.00 -17.06 -4.68
C ALA A 154 3.81 -16.02 -5.80
N THR A 155 3.45 -16.47 -7.01
CA THR A 155 3.36 -15.64 -8.21
C THR A 155 1.93 -15.30 -8.61
N THR A 156 0.95 -15.60 -7.76
CA THR A 156 -0.46 -15.30 -8.04
C THR A 156 -0.67 -13.79 -7.98
N PRO A 157 -1.10 -13.15 -9.08
CA PRO A 157 -1.45 -11.74 -9.06
C PRO A 157 -2.57 -11.49 -8.06
N GLY A 158 -2.45 -10.42 -7.28
CA GLY A 158 -3.47 -9.94 -6.37
C GLY A 158 -4.54 -9.14 -7.10
N GLY A 159 -4.87 -7.97 -6.56
CA GLY A 159 -5.83 -7.03 -7.16
C GLY A 159 -5.44 -6.50 -8.56
N PRO A 160 -6.06 -5.40 -9.01
CA PRO A 160 -7.08 -4.65 -8.28
C PRO A 160 -8.37 -5.46 -8.17
N ARG A 161 -9.12 -5.27 -7.08
CA ARG A 161 -10.50 -5.77 -7.03
C ARG A 161 -11.33 -5.04 -8.06
N THR A 162 -11.97 -5.78 -8.95
CA THR A 162 -12.76 -5.20 -10.05
C THR A 162 -14.23 -5.57 -9.96
N ASP A 163 -14.56 -6.65 -9.24
CA ASP A 163 -15.94 -7.07 -9.03
C ASP A 163 -16.55 -6.36 -7.80
N LEU A 164 -17.42 -5.39 -8.09
CA LEU A 164 -18.16 -4.64 -7.07
C LEU A 164 -19.26 -5.47 -6.38
N SER A 165 -19.67 -6.60 -6.97
CA SER A 165 -20.78 -7.42 -6.46
C SER A 165 -20.38 -8.30 -5.28
N ILE A 166 -19.09 -8.60 -5.13
CA ILE A 166 -18.57 -9.47 -4.07
C ILE A 166 -18.97 -8.95 -2.69
N TYR A 167 -18.64 -7.68 -2.40
CA TYR A 167 -18.95 -7.10 -1.09
C TYR A 167 -20.45 -6.90 -0.90
N ALA A 168 -21.19 -6.49 -1.95
CA ALA A 168 -22.63 -6.36 -1.88
C ALA A 168 -23.31 -7.69 -1.51
N THR A 169 -22.85 -8.79 -2.13
CA THR A 169 -23.35 -10.14 -1.85
C THR A 169 -23.02 -10.58 -0.43
N LEU A 170 -21.77 -10.37 0.02
CA LEU A 170 -21.31 -10.76 1.35
C LEU A 170 -21.97 -9.96 2.49
N MET A 171 -22.34 -8.70 2.23
CA MET A 171 -23.03 -7.84 3.19
C MET A 171 -24.56 -8.02 3.17
N GLY A 172 -25.09 -8.91 2.32
CA GLY A 172 -26.53 -9.14 2.20
C GLY A 172 -27.28 -7.99 1.54
N GLU A 173 -26.59 -7.17 0.75
CA GLU A 173 -27.16 -6.06 -0.03
C GLU A 173 -27.61 -6.48 -1.44
N ALA A 174 -27.69 -7.80 -1.70
CA ALA A 174 -28.18 -8.32 -2.97
C ALA A 174 -29.69 -8.00 -3.13
N ASP A 175 -29.95 -7.06 -4.04
CA ASP A 175 -31.22 -6.64 -4.62
C ASP A 175 -32.19 -5.87 -3.72
N ALA A 176 -31.95 -4.56 -3.56
CA ALA A 176 -33.04 -3.59 -3.52
C ALA A 176 -33.27 -3.09 -4.95
N ASP A 177 -34.33 -3.62 -5.59
CA ASP A 177 -34.86 -3.21 -6.90
C ASP A 177 -34.96 -1.68 -7.11
#